data_AF-A0A954S384-F1
#
_entry.id   AF-A0A954S384-F1
#
_cell.length_a   1.000
_cell.length_b   1.000
_cell.length_c   1.000
_cell.angle_alpha   90.00
_cell.angle_beta   90.00
_cell.angle_gamma   90.00
#
_symmetry.space_group_name_H-M   'P 1'
#
loop_
_entity.id
_entity.type
_entity.pdbx_description
1 polymer ?
#
loop_
_entity_poly.entity_id
_entity_poly.type
_entity_poly.pdbx_seq_one_letter_code
_entity_poly.pdbx_strand_id
1 'polypeptide(L)'
;GMPEFGSGTFTTDHTSPLKERWGGWYVTGTHGDMRHMGNAMLEKGADDLDRETHANIASLVELVSTAPYPSAHSDIVALMVMEHQTQMHNAIAWANYETRRAVHQADVMNAALDRPEGTLSESGERRVDSAADRVLEYLLFCDEFPLTSPVKGTSRYTEEFEARGIRDAEGRSLRDFDLTTRLFRYPCSYLIHSAAFDGLPNVVRTRVLTKLKAILEGYDDSESYEHLSRQDRRNILTILNDTKPEFAALSQEGEP
;
A
#
# COMPACT_ATOMS: atom_id res chain seq x y z
N GLY A 1 12.14 11.15 -25.00
CA GLY A 1 10.84 11.08 -25.70
C GLY A 1 10.00 12.30 -25.37
N MET A 2 8.93 12.54 -26.12
CA MET A 2 7.86 13.48 -25.76
C MET A 2 6.67 12.69 -25.21
N PRO A 3 5.92 13.21 -24.23
CA PRO A 3 4.71 12.54 -23.75
C PRO A 3 3.65 12.44 -24.84
N GLU A 4 2.99 11.29 -24.94
CA GLU A 4 1.82 11.10 -25.80
C GLU A 4 0.55 11.42 -25.00
N PHE A 5 -0.04 12.59 -25.23
CA PHE A 5 -1.18 13.06 -24.46
C PHE A 5 -2.51 12.39 -24.84
N GLY A 6 -2.57 11.72 -26.00
CA GLY A 6 -3.80 11.08 -26.51
C GLY A 6 -4.13 9.71 -25.89
N SER A 7 -3.18 9.05 -25.24
CA SER A 7 -3.30 7.64 -24.81
C SER A 7 -3.85 7.42 -23.40
N GLY A 8 -4.39 8.46 -22.76
CA GLY A 8 -4.91 8.42 -21.39
C GLY A 8 -3.82 8.56 -20.32
N THR A 9 -4.22 8.53 -19.05
CA THR A 9 -3.30 8.62 -17.91
C THR A 9 -3.75 7.67 -16.81
N PHE A 10 -2.80 6.92 -16.25
CA PHE A 10 -3.04 5.98 -15.16
C PHE A 10 -2.37 6.50 -13.88
N THR A 11 -3.08 6.42 -12.75
CA THR A 11 -2.43 6.53 -11.44
C THR A 11 -2.11 5.12 -10.99
N THR A 12 -0.83 4.78 -10.98
CA THR A 12 -0.40 3.40 -10.68
C THR A 12 -0.33 3.14 -9.18
N ASP A 13 -0.87 2.00 -8.77
CA ASP A 13 -0.81 1.47 -7.41
C ASP A 13 -0.84 -0.07 -7.40
N HIS A 14 -1.00 -0.69 -6.23
CA HIS A 14 -1.05 -2.15 -6.11
C HIS A 14 -2.25 -2.82 -6.84
N THR A 15 -3.34 -2.10 -7.11
CA THR A 15 -4.56 -2.61 -7.79
C THR A 15 -4.41 -2.56 -9.31
N SER A 16 -3.52 -1.69 -9.80
CA SER A 16 -3.35 -1.44 -11.22
C SER A 16 -2.84 -2.69 -11.94
N PRO A 17 -3.43 -3.13 -13.06
CA PRO A 17 -2.87 -4.21 -13.87
C PRO A 17 -1.43 -3.89 -14.31
N LEU A 18 -0.54 -4.89 -14.33
CA LEU A 18 0.87 -4.67 -14.67
C LEU A 18 1.03 -3.96 -16.05
N LYS A 19 0.15 -4.25 -17.00
CA LYS A 19 0.14 -3.70 -18.38
C LYS A 19 -0.09 -2.19 -18.48
N GLU A 20 -0.56 -1.57 -17.40
CA GLU A 20 -0.86 -0.13 -17.29
C GLU A 20 0.23 0.62 -16.50
N ARG A 21 1.25 -0.08 -15.99
CA ARG A 21 2.28 0.50 -15.12
C ARG A 21 3.49 1.02 -15.92
N TRP A 22 4.11 2.07 -15.39
CA TRP A 22 5.45 2.58 -15.77
C TRP A 22 5.59 3.20 -17.17
N GLY A 23 4.51 3.71 -17.76
CA GLY A 23 4.60 4.44 -19.02
C GLY A 23 5.55 5.64 -18.93
N GLY A 24 6.55 5.70 -19.79
CA GLY A 24 7.57 6.75 -19.79
C GLY A 24 8.72 6.55 -18.79
N TRP A 25 8.77 5.41 -18.10
CA TRP A 25 9.85 5.05 -17.18
C TRP A 25 10.75 3.97 -17.79
N TYR A 26 12.02 3.98 -17.40
CA TYR A 26 12.88 2.81 -17.58
C TYR A 26 12.67 1.83 -16.43
N VAL A 27 12.67 0.53 -16.73
CA VAL A 27 12.42 -0.55 -15.76
C VAL A 27 13.39 -1.70 -16.01
N THR A 28 13.96 -2.24 -14.95
CA THR A 28 14.87 -3.39 -14.98
C THR A 28 14.33 -4.49 -14.08
N GLY A 29 14.36 -5.73 -14.56
CA GLY A 29 13.83 -6.89 -13.85
C GLY A 29 13.02 -7.80 -14.76
N THR A 30 12.71 -8.98 -14.24
CA THR A 30 11.91 -9.98 -14.96
C THR A 30 10.53 -10.10 -14.34
N HIS A 31 9.53 -10.38 -15.18
CA HIS A 31 8.12 -10.46 -14.85
C HIS A 31 7.40 -11.53 -15.70
N GLY A 32 8.17 -12.43 -16.32
CA GLY A 32 7.66 -13.57 -17.09
C GLY A 32 6.83 -13.14 -18.30
N ASP A 33 5.62 -13.69 -18.39
CA ASP A 33 4.69 -13.43 -19.50
C ASP A 33 3.82 -12.19 -19.28
N MET A 34 3.83 -11.61 -18.08
CA MET A 34 3.19 -10.32 -17.85
C MET A 34 3.90 -9.23 -18.66
N ARG A 35 3.22 -8.11 -18.91
CA ARG A 35 3.76 -6.95 -19.62
C ARG A 35 3.46 -5.67 -18.86
N HIS A 36 4.27 -4.65 -19.10
CA HIS A 36 4.12 -3.30 -18.57
C HIS A 36 4.48 -2.26 -19.63
N MET A 37 4.24 -0.97 -19.36
CA MET A 37 4.57 0.12 -20.29
C MET A 37 5.99 0.68 -20.11
N GLY A 38 6.72 0.25 -19.07
CA GLY A 38 8.13 0.58 -18.89
C GLY A 38 9.00 0.11 -20.05
N ASN A 39 10.04 0.89 -20.39
CA ASN A 39 10.94 0.71 -21.55
C ASN A 39 10.31 0.79 -22.93
N ALA A 40 8.98 0.89 -23.03
CA ALA A 40 8.29 1.01 -24.29
C ALA A 40 8.37 2.44 -24.82
N MET A 41 8.55 2.57 -26.13
CA MET A 41 8.51 3.84 -26.85
C MET A 41 7.42 3.75 -27.90
N LEU A 42 6.59 4.77 -27.97
CA LEU A 42 5.61 4.89 -29.05
C LEU A 42 6.26 5.63 -30.23
N GLU A 43 6.24 5.00 -31.40
CA GLU A 43 6.66 5.69 -32.62
C GLU A 43 5.61 6.74 -33.04
N LYS A 44 6.07 7.81 -33.67
CA LYS A 44 5.18 8.90 -34.07
C LYS A 44 4.15 8.39 -35.09
N GLY A 45 2.86 8.46 -34.72
CA GLY A 45 1.75 8.02 -35.56
C GLY A 45 1.43 6.53 -35.47
N ALA A 46 2.06 5.80 -34.54
CA ALA A 46 1.62 4.46 -34.16
C ALA A 46 0.47 4.54 -33.14
N ASP A 47 -0.52 3.67 -33.31
CA ASP A 47 -1.65 3.56 -32.39
C ASP A 47 -1.38 2.60 -31.22
N ASP A 48 -0.44 1.65 -31.40
CA ASP A 48 -0.14 0.59 -30.45
C ASP A 48 1.25 0.73 -29.83
N LEU A 49 1.31 0.60 -28.49
CA LEU A 49 2.55 0.58 -27.73
C LEU A 49 3.17 -0.82 -27.72
N ASP A 50 4.37 -0.96 -28.29
CA ASP A 50 5.15 -2.21 -28.21
C ASP A 50 5.69 -2.44 -26.80
N ARG A 51 5.16 -3.48 -26.13
CA ARG A 51 5.58 -3.91 -24.79
C ARG A 51 6.50 -5.14 -24.82
N GLU A 52 6.81 -5.69 -26.00
CA GLU A 52 7.54 -6.95 -26.15
C GLU A 52 9.05 -6.72 -26.25
N THR A 53 9.49 -5.78 -27.11
CA THR A 53 10.91 -5.65 -27.49
C THR A 53 11.86 -5.47 -26.30
N HIS A 54 11.44 -4.79 -25.25
CA HIS A 54 12.25 -4.53 -24.05
C HIS A 54 11.65 -5.10 -22.76
N ALA A 55 10.85 -6.17 -22.87
CA ALA A 55 10.39 -6.94 -21.72
C ALA A 55 11.56 -7.71 -21.09
N ASN A 56 11.48 -7.94 -19.76
CA ASN A 56 12.41 -8.79 -19.02
C ASN A 56 13.91 -8.40 -19.11
N ILE A 57 14.24 -7.14 -19.35
CA ILE A 57 15.64 -6.69 -19.43
C ILE A 57 16.28 -6.51 -18.04
N ALA A 58 17.52 -6.96 -17.90
CA ALA A 58 18.29 -6.82 -16.67
C ALA A 58 19.14 -5.54 -16.60
N SER A 59 19.24 -4.81 -17.71
CA SER A 59 20.14 -3.66 -17.87
C SER A 59 19.55 -2.63 -18.83
N LEU A 60 19.81 -1.35 -18.57
CA LEU A 60 19.34 -0.23 -19.39
C LEU A 60 20.37 0.25 -20.42
N VAL A 61 21.56 -0.38 -20.50
CA VAL A 61 22.69 0.13 -21.30
C VAL A 61 22.40 0.28 -22.80
N GLU A 62 21.47 -0.51 -23.34
CA GLU A 62 21.02 -0.42 -24.74
C GLU A 62 19.99 0.69 -24.97
N LEU A 63 19.35 1.17 -23.90
CA LEU A 63 18.29 2.18 -23.93
C LEU A 63 18.79 3.58 -23.55
N VAL A 64 19.69 3.66 -22.56
CA VAL A 64 20.20 4.92 -22.01
C VAL A 64 21.53 4.71 -21.27
N SER A 65 22.40 5.72 -21.31
CA SER A 65 23.61 5.72 -20.49
C SER A 65 23.25 5.85 -19.00
N THR A 66 23.64 4.86 -18.20
CA THR A 66 23.39 4.84 -16.75
C THR A 66 24.50 5.50 -15.92
N ALA A 67 25.63 5.86 -16.54
CA ALA A 67 26.79 6.46 -15.87
C ALA A 67 26.49 7.73 -15.05
N PRO A 68 25.55 8.61 -15.43
CA PRO A 68 25.20 9.79 -14.64
C PRO A 68 24.37 9.51 -13.37
N TYR A 69 23.86 8.29 -13.18
CA TYR A 69 22.91 7.96 -12.11
C TYR A 69 23.59 7.22 -10.95
N PRO A 70 23.12 7.38 -9.69
CA PRO A 70 23.69 6.68 -8.53
C PRO A 70 23.59 5.15 -8.59
N SER A 71 22.69 4.62 -9.42
CA SER A 71 22.48 3.20 -9.66
C SER A 71 22.20 2.98 -11.14
N ALA A 72 22.67 1.86 -11.68
CA ALA A 72 22.35 1.43 -13.04
C ALA A 72 20.98 0.74 -13.15
N HIS A 73 20.30 0.54 -12.03
CA HIS A 73 19.04 -0.18 -11.94
C HIS A 73 17.85 0.78 -11.79
N SER A 74 16.74 0.43 -12.42
CA SER A 74 15.40 0.94 -12.12
C SER A 74 14.54 -0.26 -11.75
N ASP A 75 14.71 -0.74 -10.52
CA ASP A 75 14.30 -2.09 -10.12
C ASP A 75 12.78 -2.25 -10.06
N ILE A 76 12.24 -3.25 -10.77
CA ILE A 76 10.80 -3.53 -10.86
C ILE A 76 10.14 -3.75 -9.48
N VAL A 77 10.82 -4.42 -8.55
CA VAL A 77 10.29 -4.67 -7.20
C VAL A 77 10.28 -3.36 -6.41
N ALA A 78 11.32 -2.54 -6.55
CA ALA A 78 11.38 -1.22 -5.92
C ALA A 78 10.26 -0.30 -6.41
N LEU A 79 9.93 -0.33 -7.71
CA LEU A 79 8.82 0.43 -8.27
C LEU A 79 7.47 -0.04 -7.72
N MET A 80 7.21 -1.34 -7.67
CA MET A 80 5.97 -1.89 -7.09
C MET A 80 5.79 -1.49 -5.62
N VAL A 81 6.88 -1.51 -4.84
CA VAL A 81 6.83 -1.06 -3.44
C VAL A 81 6.61 0.45 -3.35
N MET A 82 7.28 1.26 -4.18
CA MET A 82 7.13 2.72 -4.20
C MET A 82 5.70 3.16 -4.51
N GLU A 83 5.03 2.46 -5.45
CA GLU A 83 3.63 2.67 -5.80
C GLU A 83 2.72 2.49 -4.58
N HIS A 84 2.84 1.33 -3.92
CA HIS A 84 2.08 1.05 -2.70
C HIS A 84 2.40 2.06 -1.59
N GLN A 85 3.68 2.37 -1.38
CA GLN A 85 4.11 3.35 -0.36
C GLN A 85 3.45 4.70 -0.54
N THR A 86 3.43 5.19 -1.77
CA THR A 86 2.92 6.53 -2.10
C THR A 86 1.43 6.61 -1.77
N GLN A 87 0.64 5.64 -2.20
CA GLN A 87 -0.80 5.65 -1.97
C GLN A 87 -1.19 5.32 -0.53
N MET A 88 -0.44 4.45 0.16
CA MET A 88 -0.66 4.22 1.59
C MET A 88 -0.40 5.50 2.40
N HIS A 89 0.67 6.25 2.07
CA HIS A 89 0.91 7.55 2.67
C HIS A 89 -0.20 8.57 2.32
N ASN A 90 -0.74 8.54 1.10
CA ASN A 90 -1.90 9.37 0.73
C ASN A 90 -3.14 9.01 1.56
N ALA A 91 -3.41 7.72 1.80
CA ALA A 91 -4.52 7.28 2.64
C ALA A 91 -4.35 7.75 4.10
N ILE A 92 -3.15 7.58 4.67
CA ILE A 92 -2.82 8.08 6.01
C ILE A 92 -2.97 9.60 6.09
N ALA A 93 -2.42 10.34 5.12
CA ALA A 93 -2.50 11.80 5.09
C ALA A 93 -3.95 12.27 5.01
N TRP A 94 -4.76 11.65 4.15
CA TRP A 94 -6.17 11.96 4.03
C TRP A 94 -6.92 11.73 5.34
N ALA A 95 -6.73 10.56 5.97
CA ALA A 95 -7.35 10.25 7.26
C ALA A 95 -6.93 11.22 8.36
N ASN A 96 -5.67 11.67 8.35
CA ASN A 96 -5.17 12.69 9.28
C ASN A 96 -5.92 14.01 9.13
N TYR A 97 -6.01 14.54 7.90
CA TYR A 97 -6.67 15.82 7.62
C TYR A 97 -8.17 15.75 7.85
N GLU A 98 -8.85 14.70 7.38
CA GLU A 98 -10.30 14.58 7.54
C GLU A 98 -10.71 14.47 9.01
N THR A 99 -9.97 13.69 9.79
CA THR A 99 -10.24 13.55 11.23
C THR A 99 -10.01 14.86 11.96
N ARG A 100 -8.90 15.57 11.71
CA ARG A 100 -8.64 16.88 12.33
C ARG A 100 -9.72 17.91 11.98
N ARG A 101 -10.20 17.91 10.73
CA ARG A 101 -11.29 18.79 10.29
C ARG A 101 -12.60 18.43 10.99
N ALA A 102 -12.93 17.14 11.11
CA ALA A 102 -14.14 16.68 11.78
C ALA A 102 -14.14 17.04 13.27
N VAL A 103 -13.04 16.78 13.97
CA VAL A 103 -12.86 17.14 15.39
C VAL A 103 -12.97 18.65 15.59
N HIS A 104 -12.23 19.44 14.80
CA HIS A 104 -12.29 20.90 14.92
C HIS A 104 -13.69 21.47 14.71
N GLN A 105 -14.42 20.97 13.71
CA GLN A 105 -15.80 21.38 13.46
C GLN A 105 -16.74 20.96 14.60
N ALA A 106 -16.52 19.77 15.18
CA ALA A 106 -17.26 19.32 16.34
C ALA A 106 -17.02 20.23 17.54
N ASP A 107 -15.76 20.59 17.83
CA ASP A 107 -15.40 21.47 18.95
C ASP A 107 -16.06 22.85 18.84
N VAL A 108 -16.01 23.46 17.65
CA VAL A 108 -16.67 24.75 17.39
C VAL A 108 -18.18 24.66 17.61
N MET A 109 -18.81 23.59 17.11
CA MET A 109 -20.25 23.39 17.27
C MET A 109 -20.63 23.06 18.72
N ASN A 110 -19.81 22.29 19.42
CA ASN A 110 -20.04 21.94 20.82
C ASN A 110 -20.01 23.18 21.69
N ALA A 111 -19.04 24.08 21.48
CA ALA A 111 -18.98 25.37 22.16
C ALA A 111 -20.19 26.26 21.84
N ALA A 112 -20.66 26.28 20.59
CA ALA A 112 -21.82 27.09 20.20
C ALA A 112 -23.16 26.57 20.74
N LEU A 113 -23.24 25.29 21.09
CA LEU A 113 -24.46 24.61 21.54
C LEU A 113 -24.40 24.15 23.00
N ASP A 114 -23.39 24.61 23.78
CA ASP A 114 -23.13 24.20 25.17
C ASP A 114 -23.09 22.67 25.36
N ARG A 115 -22.49 21.94 24.40
CA ARG A 115 -22.27 20.50 24.47
C ARG A 115 -20.90 20.17 25.06
N PRO A 116 -20.72 18.97 25.66
CA PRO A 116 -19.42 18.54 26.16
C PRO A 116 -18.33 18.54 25.07
N GLU A 117 -17.13 19.01 25.42
CA GLU A 117 -15.94 18.95 24.56
C GLU A 117 -15.61 17.51 24.15
N GLY A 118 -15.06 17.35 22.95
CA GLY A 118 -14.72 16.03 22.39
C GLY A 118 -15.91 15.21 21.87
N THR A 119 -17.15 15.70 21.99
CA THR A 119 -18.32 15.02 21.44
C THR A 119 -18.34 15.14 19.91
N LEU A 120 -18.19 14.03 19.19
CA LEU A 120 -18.43 14.01 17.75
C LEU A 120 -19.93 13.93 17.46
N SER A 121 -20.39 14.69 16.47
CA SER A 121 -21.72 14.47 15.89
C SER A 121 -21.75 13.14 15.13
N GLU A 122 -22.94 12.60 14.88
CA GLU A 122 -23.10 11.41 14.03
C GLU A 122 -22.45 11.59 12.64
N SER A 123 -22.51 12.80 12.08
CA SER A 123 -21.82 13.15 10.84
C SER A 123 -20.29 13.18 10.98
N GLY A 124 -19.78 13.59 12.15
CA GLY A 124 -18.35 13.55 12.47
C GLY A 124 -17.86 12.12 12.61
N GLU A 125 -18.63 11.28 13.31
CA GLU A 125 -18.36 9.85 13.46
C GLU A 125 -18.25 9.16 12.10
N ARG A 126 -19.24 9.33 11.23
CA ARG A 126 -19.22 8.74 9.88
C ARG A 126 -18.01 9.17 9.04
N ARG A 127 -17.54 10.41 9.20
CA ARG A 127 -16.34 10.89 8.49
C ARG A 127 -15.07 10.22 9.00
N VAL A 128 -14.97 10.01 10.31
CA VAL A 128 -13.85 9.27 10.91
C VAL A 128 -13.91 7.80 10.50
N ASP A 129 -15.10 7.18 10.46
CA ASP A 129 -15.29 5.81 9.98
C ASP A 129 -14.80 5.66 8.54
N SER A 130 -15.27 6.50 7.63
CA SER A 130 -14.82 6.46 6.23
C SER A 130 -13.30 6.70 6.08
N ALA A 131 -12.70 7.49 6.97
CA ALA A 131 -11.25 7.66 7.03
C ALA A 131 -10.51 6.43 7.53
N ALA A 132 -11.06 5.73 8.52
CA ALA A 132 -10.51 4.47 8.97
C ALA A 132 -10.63 3.40 7.87
N ASP A 133 -11.77 3.32 7.21
CA ASP A 133 -12.05 2.32 6.16
C ASP A 133 -11.12 2.47 4.98
N ARG A 134 -10.94 3.70 4.48
CA ARG A 134 -9.98 3.99 3.40
C ARG A 134 -8.55 3.60 3.77
N VAL A 135 -8.15 3.77 5.03
CA VAL A 135 -6.83 3.34 5.51
C VAL A 135 -6.77 1.81 5.55
N LEU A 136 -7.81 1.12 6.03
CA LEU A 136 -7.86 -0.34 6.16
C LEU A 136 -7.83 -1.05 4.82
N GLU A 137 -8.66 -0.63 3.87
CA GLU A 137 -8.71 -1.21 2.53
C GLU A 137 -7.32 -1.18 1.87
N TYR A 138 -6.67 -0.02 1.92
CA TYR A 138 -5.34 0.13 1.35
C TYR A 138 -4.25 -0.59 2.16
N LEU A 139 -4.37 -0.59 3.49
CA LEU A 139 -3.47 -1.30 4.40
C LEU A 139 -3.49 -2.81 4.14
N LEU A 140 -4.66 -3.37 3.87
CA LEU A 140 -4.88 -4.82 3.71
C LEU A 140 -4.80 -5.31 2.26
N PHE A 141 -4.27 -4.48 1.34
CA PHE A 141 -4.09 -4.87 -0.06
C PHE A 141 -5.41 -5.31 -0.74
N CYS A 142 -6.52 -4.65 -0.40
CA CYS A 142 -7.77 -4.85 -1.12
C CYS A 142 -7.55 -4.58 -2.62
N ASP A 143 -8.13 -5.45 -3.45
CA ASP A 143 -8.04 -5.40 -4.92
C ASP A 143 -6.60 -5.46 -5.49
N GLU A 144 -5.62 -5.98 -4.73
CA GLU A 144 -4.26 -6.16 -5.24
C GLU A 144 -4.25 -6.99 -6.53
N PHE A 145 -3.54 -6.50 -7.54
CA PHE A 145 -3.39 -7.21 -8.80
C PHE A 145 -2.64 -8.54 -8.59
N PRO A 146 -3.26 -9.69 -8.89
CA PRO A 146 -2.61 -10.99 -8.71
C PRO A 146 -1.51 -11.17 -9.75
N LEU A 147 -0.30 -11.47 -9.29
CA LEU A 147 0.82 -11.77 -10.19
C LEU A 147 0.57 -13.13 -10.86
N THR A 148 0.63 -13.15 -12.20
CA THR A 148 0.47 -14.38 -12.99
C THR A 148 1.81 -14.98 -13.41
N SER A 149 2.92 -14.35 -13.02
CA SER A 149 4.29 -14.83 -13.23
C SER A 149 5.21 -14.28 -12.14
N PRO A 150 6.31 -14.98 -11.79
CA PRO A 150 7.27 -14.48 -10.82
C PRO A 150 7.92 -13.16 -11.26
N VAL A 151 8.00 -12.22 -10.33
CA VAL A 151 8.69 -10.94 -10.50
C VAL A 151 10.04 -10.99 -9.79
N LYS A 152 11.09 -10.48 -10.44
CA LYS A 152 12.43 -10.45 -9.87
C LYS A 152 13.13 -9.13 -10.20
N GLY A 153 13.61 -8.46 -9.15
CA GLY A 153 14.46 -7.28 -9.24
C GLY A 153 15.86 -7.59 -9.80
N THR A 154 16.62 -6.54 -10.08
CA THR A 154 18.01 -6.63 -10.58
C THR A 154 19.03 -6.07 -9.59
N SER A 155 18.56 -5.37 -8.56
CA SER A 155 19.36 -4.77 -7.51
C SER A 155 19.25 -5.59 -6.20
N ARG A 156 19.93 -5.11 -5.15
CA ARG A 156 19.83 -5.67 -3.79
C ARG A 156 18.59 -5.22 -3.03
N TYR A 157 17.66 -4.53 -3.70
CA TYR A 157 16.50 -3.91 -3.06
C TYR A 157 15.68 -4.90 -2.23
N THR A 158 15.37 -6.09 -2.77
CA THR A 158 14.59 -7.12 -2.06
C THR A 158 15.24 -7.49 -0.72
N GLU A 159 16.54 -7.80 -0.74
CA GLU A 159 17.33 -8.21 0.43
C GLU A 159 17.39 -7.09 1.48
N GLU A 160 17.72 -5.87 1.03
CA GLU A 160 17.84 -4.69 1.90
C GLU A 160 16.49 -4.27 2.48
N PHE A 161 15.41 -4.44 1.73
CA PHE A 161 14.07 -4.11 2.16
C PHE A 161 13.57 -5.08 3.24
N GLU A 162 13.73 -6.40 3.04
CA GLU A 162 13.35 -7.42 4.01
C GLU A 162 14.17 -7.36 5.30
N ALA A 163 15.46 -7.01 5.20
CA ALA A 163 16.36 -6.85 6.34
C ALA A 163 15.93 -5.73 7.30
N ARG A 164 15.12 -4.77 6.83
CA ARG A 164 14.54 -3.69 7.65
C ARG A 164 13.22 -4.08 8.33
N GLY A 165 12.79 -5.34 8.17
CA GLY A 165 11.56 -5.85 8.75
C GLY A 165 11.64 -5.95 10.26
N ILE A 166 10.57 -5.53 10.96
CA ILE A 166 10.38 -5.88 12.36
C ILE A 166 9.84 -7.32 12.36
N ARG A 167 10.51 -8.19 13.12
CA ARG A 167 10.29 -9.63 13.11
C ARG A 167 9.46 -10.02 14.32
N ASP A 168 8.48 -10.88 14.12
CA ASP A 168 7.76 -11.55 15.22
C ASP A 168 8.62 -12.68 15.85
N ALA A 169 8.09 -13.36 16.86
CA ALA A 169 8.81 -14.46 17.53
C ALA A 169 9.10 -15.65 16.60
N GLU A 170 8.39 -15.78 15.48
CA GLU A 170 8.59 -16.81 14.45
C GLU A 170 9.52 -16.35 13.31
N GLY A 171 10.03 -15.12 13.37
CA GLY A 171 10.92 -14.54 12.35
C GLY A 171 10.21 -13.99 11.11
N ARG A 172 8.88 -13.87 11.12
CA ARG A 172 8.05 -13.32 10.03
C ARG A 172 8.00 -11.80 10.11
N SER A 173 7.82 -11.14 8.98
CA SER A 173 7.73 -9.68 8.90
C SER A 173 6.73 -9.25 7.82
N LEU A 174 6.02 -8.14 8.04
CA LEU A 174 5.17 -7.50 7.02
C LEU A 174 5.94 -6.98 5.79
N ARG A 175 7.28 -7.02 5.83
CA ARG A 175 8.16 -6.71 4.70
C ARG A 175 8.55 -7.93 3.87
N ASP A 176 8.22 -9.14 4.32
CA ASP A 176 8.60 -10.37 3.60
C ASP A 176 7.85 -10.43 2.27
N PHE A 177 8.60 -10.66 1.19
CA PHE A 177 8.07 -10.71 -0.15
C PHE A 177 7.50 -12.08 -0.51
N ASP A 178 6.53 -12.08 -1.42
CA ASP A 178 6.09 -13.28 -2.14
C ASP A 178 6.59 -13.27 -3.60
N LEU A 179 6.34 -12.17 -4.31
CA LEU A 179 6.74 -11.88 -5.69
C LEU A 179 6.39 -12.97 -6.72
N THR A 180 5.52 -13.90 -6.37
CA THR A 180 5.11 -15.01 -7.24
C THR A 180 3.63 -14.88 -7.58
N THR A 181 2.81 -14.58 -6.58
CA THR A 181 1.36 -14.41 -6.68
C THR A 181 0.90 -13.04 -6.20
N ARG A 182 1.68 -12.35 -5.37
CA ARG A 182 1.41 -11.00 -4.82
C ARG A 182 2.70 -10.29 -4.41
N LEU A 183 2.63 -9.02 -4.00
CA LEU A 183 3.80 -8.25 -3.58
C LEU A 183 4.37 -8.80 -2.27
N PHE A 184 3.63 -8.68 -1.17
CA PHE A 184 4.07 -9.14 0.15
C PHE A 184 3.45 -10.48 0.53
N ARG A 185 4.21 -11.31 1.24
CA ARG A 185 3.76 -12.62 1.74
C ARG A 185 2.57 -12.50 2.67
N TYR A 186 2.53 -11.44 3.48
CA TYR A 186 1.44 -11.11 4.40
C TYR A 186 0.77 -9.83 3.90
N PRO A 187 -0.48 -9.87 3.40
CA PRO A 187 -1.18 -8.72 2.82
C PRO A 187 -1.65 -7.72 3.89
N CYS A 188 -0.68 -7.12 4.57
CA CYS A 188 -0.85 -6.01 5.49
C CYS A 188 0.39 -5.10 5.37
N SER A 189 0.17 -3.82 5.08
CA SER A 189 1.26 -2.89 4.80
C SER A 189 2.17 -2.73 6.01
N TYR A 190 3.47 -2.88 5.79
CA TYR A 190 4.49 -2.57 6.79
C TYR A 190 4.46 -1.11 7.26
N LEU A 191 3.78 -0.20 6.52
CA LEU A 191 3.63 1.20 6.90
C LEU A 191 2.74 1.43 8.13
N ILE A 192 2.06 0.40 8.65
CA ILE A 192 1.49 0.44 10.01
C ILE A 192 2.54 0.70 11.10
N HIS A 193 3.82 0.39 10.83
CA HIS A 193 4.96 0.69 11.71
C HIS A 193 5.63 2.03 11.40
N SER A 194 5.04 2.86 10.54
CA SER A 194 5.62 4.16 10.16
C SER A 194 5.24 5.25 11.16
N ALA A 195 6.12 6.24 11.32
CA ALA A 195 5.83 7.45 12.09
C ALA A 195 4.60 8.22 11.54
N ALA A 196 4.29 8.08 10.25
CA ALA A 196 3.10 8.69 9.66
C ALA A 196 1.81 8.05 10.19
N PHE A 197 1.78 6.72 10.31
CA PHE A 197 0.66 6.01 10.92
C PHE A 197 0.56 6.34 12.42
N ASP A 198 1.68 6.34 13.13
CA ASP A 198 1.71 6.65 14.58
C ASP A 198 1.29 8.10 14.88
N GLY A 199 1.48 9.01 13.93
CA GLY A 199 1.10 10.42 14.00
C GLY A 199 -0.36 10.71 13.60
N LEU A 200 -1.17 9.69 13.30
CA LEU A 200 -2.62 9.86 13.10
C LEU A 200 -3.28 10.37 14.40
N PRO A 201 -4.34 11.19 14.31
CA PRO A 201 -5.16 11.52 15.48
C PRO A 201 -5.66 10.24 16.16
N ASN A 202 -5.60 10.19 17.51
CA ASN A 202 -5.97 8.99 18.28
C ASN A 202 -7.36 8.45 17.89
N VAL A 203 -8.31 9.34 17.66
CA VAL A 203 -9.70 9.00 17.30
C VAL A 203 -9.78 8.10 16.07
N VAL A 204 -9.02 8.38 15.00
CA VAL A 204 -9.00 7.54 13.79
C VAL A 204 -8.02 6.37 13.92
N ARG A 205 -6.88 6.57 14.59
CA ARG A 205 -5.89 5.50 14.78
C ARG A 205 -6.46 4.33 15.58
N THR A 206 -7.10 4.60 16.71
CA THR A 206 -7.76 3.56 17.52
C THR A 206 -8.83 2.85 16.69
N ARG A 207 -9.60 3.59 15.90
CA ARG A 207 -10.65 3.02 15.04
C ARG A 207 -10.10 2.08 13.97
N VAL A 208 -9.01 2.48 13.30
CA VAL A 208 -8.29 1.62 12.37
C VAL A 208 -7.82 0.35 13.06
N LEU A 209 -7.14 0.45 14.21
CA LEU A 209 -6.60 -0.72 14.90
C LEU A 209 -7.70 -1.66 15.41
N THR A 210 -8.79 -1.13 15.96
CA THR A 210 -9.95 -1.94 16.43
C THR A 210 -10.61 -2.68 15.27
N LYS A 211 -10.90 -1.98 14.16
CA LYS A 211 -11.48 -2.63 12.97
C LYS A 211 -10.53 -3.63 12.34
N LEU A 212 -9.24 -3.30 12.23
CA LEU A 212 -8.20 -4.22 11.76
C LEU A 212 -8.21 -5.51 12.57
N LYS A 213 -8.29 -5.41 13.90
CA LYS A 213 -8.36 -6.57 14.77
C LYS A 213 -9.62 -7.40 14.53
N ALA A 214 -10.78 -6.76 14.43
CA ALA A 214 -12.04 -7.44 14.13
C ALA A 214 -11.98 -8.20 12.78
N ILE A 215 -11.39 -7.59 11.75
CA ILE A 215 -11.13 -8.24 10.46
C ILE A 215 -10.21 -9.45 10.65
N LEU A 216 -9.06 -9.29 11.31
CA LEU A 216 -8.10 -10.38 11.48
C LEU A 216 -8.60 -11.53 12.38
N GLU A 217 -9.51 -11.25 13.31
CA GLU A 217 -10.19 -12.26 14.14
C GLU A 217 -11.38 -12.92 13.42
N GLY A 218 -11.82 -12.36 12.29
CA GLY A 218 -12.90 -12.89 11.47
C GLY A 218 -14.30 -12.46 11.94
N TYR A 219 -14.40 -11.39 12.72
CA TYR A 219 -15.68 -10.77 13.10
C TYR A 219 -16.26 -9.87 12.00
N ASP A 220 -15.43 -9.44 11.04
CA ASP A 220 -15.85 -8.70 9.85
C ASP A 220 -15.80 -9.64 8.63
N ASP A 221 -17.00 -9.90 8.07
CA ASP A 221 -17.28 -10.75 6.91
C ASP A 221 -17.57 -9.94 5.63
N SER A 222 -17.19 -8.66 5.59
CA SER A 222 -17.35 -7.82 4.40
C SER A 222 -16.60 -8.39 3.19
N GLU A 223 -17.23 -8.29 2.01
CA GLU A 223 -16.71 -8.78 0.72
C GLU A 223 -15.30 -8.23 0.42
N SER A 224 -15.03 -6.98 0.81
CA SER A 224 -13.74 -6.29 0.63
C SER A 224 -12.54 -7.03 1.23
N TYR A 225 -12.75 -7.95 2.18
CA TYR A 225 -11.68 -8.67 2.87
C TYR A 225 -11.66 -10.18 2.57
N GLU A 226 -12.48 -10.66 1.62
CA GLU A 226 -12.55 -12.07 1.25
C GLU A 226 -11.25 -12.63 0.66
N HIS A 227 -10.41 -11.77 0.08
CA HIS A 227 -9.07 -12.14 -0.43
C HIS A 227 -8.11 -12.59 0.68
N LEU A 228 -8.36 -12.21 1.93
CA LEU A 228 -7.56 -12.63 3.08
C LEU A 228 -7.96 -14.03 3.54
N SER A 229 -7.11 -15.01 3.22
CA SER A 229 -7.30 -16.37 3.70
C SER A 229 -7.28 -16.44 5.24
N ARG A 230 -7.88 -17.49 5.83
CA ARG A 230 -7.79 -17.72 7.28
C ARG A 230 -6.35 -17.77 7.80
N GLN A 231 -5.42 -18.26 6.98
CA GLN A 231 -4.01 -18.32 7.35
C GLN A 231 -3.35 -16.94 7.28
N ASP A 232 -3.69 -16.12 6.27
CA ASP A 232 -3.21 -14.74 6.18
C ASP A 232 -3.65 -13.94 7.40
N ARG A 233 -4.94 -14.01 7.76
CA ARG A 233 -5.49 -13.32 8.94
C ARG A 233 -4.76 -13.71 10.23
N ARG A 234 -4.55 -15.01 10.46
CA ARG A 234 -3.82 -15.52 11.64
C ARG A 234 -2.35 -15.09 11.67
N ASN A 235 -1.66 -15.13 10.53
CA ASN A 235 -0.27 -14.72 10.44
C ASN A 235 -0.12 -13.21 10.74
N ILE A 236 -0.95 -12.38 10.10
CA ILE A 236 -0.93 -10.93 10.32
C ILE A 236 -1.28 -10.60 11.78
N LEU A 237 -2.30 -11.24 12.35
CA LEU A 237 -2.69 -11.06 13.75
C LEU A 237 -1.51 -11.36 14.70
N THR A 238 -0.80 -12.47 14.47
CA THR A 238 0.35 -12.86 15.30
C THR A 238 1.51 -11.87 15.15
N ILE A 239 1.84 -11.50 13.91
CA ILE A 239 2.89 -10.49 13.65
C ILE A 239 2.55 -9.18 14.37
N LEU A 240 1.33 -8.65 14.21
CA LEU A 240 0.97 -7.38 14.83
C LEU A 240 0.90 -7.43 16.36
N ASN A 241 0.49 -8.54 16.96
CA ASN A 241 0.55 -8.70 18.42
C ASN A 241 1.98 -8.63 18.95
N ASP A 242 2.95 -9.16 18.21
CA ASP A 242 4.36 -9.15 18.62
C ASP A 242 5.05 -7.81 18.28
N THR A 243 4.68 -7.16 17.18
CA THR A 243 5.44 -6.03 16.61
C THR A 243 4.78 -4.67 16.79
N LYS A 244 3.51 -4.60 17.21
CA LYS A 244 2.74 -3.37 17.34
C LYS A 244 2.05 -3.29 18.72
N PRO A 245 2.71 -2.74 19.76
CA PRO A 245 2.21 -2.76 21.15
C PRO A 245 0.79 -2.21 21.34
N GLU A 246 0.45 -1.12 20.64
CA GLU A 246 -0.89 -0.52 20.67
C GLU A 246 -1.98 -1.41 20.05
N PHE A 247 -1.63 -2.27 19.09
CA PHE A 247 -2.55 -3.27 18.55
C PHE A 247 -2.75 -4.43 19.54
N ALA A 248 -1.65 -4.90 20.15
CA ALA A 248 -1.70 -5.96 21.16
C ALA A 248 -2.54 -5.57 22.40
N ALA A 249 -2.49 -4.29 22.79
CA ALA A 249 -3.22 -3.76 23.95
C ALA A 249 -4.74 -3.74 23.80
N LEU A 250 -5.29 -3.83 22.57
CA LEU A 250 -6.73 -3.77 22.32
C LEU A 250 -7.53 -4.94 22.96
N SER A 251 -6.86 -5.99 23.44
CA SER A 251 -7.49 -7.17 24.08
C SER A 251 -8.00 -6.94 25.51
N GLN A 252 -7.91 -5.73 26.08
CA GLN A 252 -8.21 -5.49 27.51
C GLN A 252 -9.50 -4.73 27.82
N GLU A 253 -10.27 -4.28 26.82
CA GLU A 253 -11.45 -3.41 27.06
C GLU A 253 -12.79 -3.97 26.53
N GLY A 254 -12.88 -5.26 26.23
CA GLY A 254 -14.03 -5.83 25.50
C GLY A 254 -14.51 -7.21 25.93
N GLU A 255 -14.62 -7.49 27.22
CA GLU A 255 -15.56 -8.50 27.72
C GLU A 255 -16.60 -7.80 28.60
N PRO A 256 -17.90 -7.84 28.27
CA PRO A 256 -18.96 -7.62 29.26
C PRO A 256 -19.03 -8.77 30.27
#